data_AF-A0AA51R977-F1
#
_entry.id   AF-A0AA51R977-F1
#
_cell.length_a   1.000
_cell.length_b   1.000
_cell.length_c   1.000
_cell.angle_alpha   90.00
_cell.angle_beta   90.00
_cell.angle_gamma   90.00
#
_symmetry.space_group_name_H-M   'P 1'
#
loop_
_entity.id
_entity.type
_entity.pdbx_description
1 polymer ?
#
loop_
_entity_poly.entity_id
_entity_poly.type
_entity_poly.pdbx_seq_one_letter_code
_entity_poly.pdbx_strand_id
1 'polypeptide(L)'
;MNVATDLPKLYMSNSREKKWEKILKNSTQFKYCGEIIESKTVYDFVTCSCGRCSVDGGKEYLSQLAEEDSYIELLILEISRR
;
A
#
# COMPACT_ATOMS: atom_id res chain seq x y z
N MET A 1 -12.23 -24.84 -21.59
CA MET A 1 -11.34 -25.54 -20.64
C MET A 1 -10.49 -24.48 -19.95
N ASN A 2 -10.59 -24.43 -18.61
CA ASN A 2 -9.77 -23.62 -17.69
C ASN A 2 -8.26 -23.77 -18.04
N VAL A 3 -7.38 -22.81 -17.79
CA VAL A 3 -6.93 -22.43 -16.45
C VAL A 3 -6.56 -20.95 -16.40
N ALA A 4 -7.24 -20.21 -15.52
CA ALA A 4 -6.74 -18.95 -14.98
C ALA A 4 -5.50 -19.26 -14.15
N THR A 5 -4.33 -18.80 -14.58
CA THR A 5 -3.14 -18.77 -13.74
C THR A 5 -3.04 -17.39 -13.10
N ASP A 6 -3.60 -17.33 -11.89
CA ASP A 6 -3.32 -16.30 -10.90
C ASP A 6 -1.81 -16.15 -10.69
N LEU A 7 -1.29 -14.99 -11.03
CA LEU A 7 -0.04 -14.47 -10.48
C LEU A 7 -0.31 -13.04 -10.00
N PRO A 8 -0.08 -12.71 -8.72
CA PRO A 8 -0.24 -11.35 -8.24
C PRO A 8 0.82 -10.50 -8.95
N LYS A 9 0.38 -9.62 -9.85
CA LYS A 9 1.26 -8.64 -10.49
C LYS A 9 1.84 -7.75 -9.39
N LEU A 10 3.09 -8.03 -9.01
CA LEU A 10 3.95 -7.12 -8.27
C LEU A 10 3.90 -5.76 -9.00
N TYR A 11 3.21 -4.83 -8.37
CA TYR A 11 2.89 -3.53 -8.94
C TYR A 11 4.12 -2.62 -8.81
N MET A 12 4.85 -2.45 -9.90
CA MET A 12 5.71 -1.30 -10.15
C MET A 12 5.25 -0.69 -11.47
N SER A 13 4.53 0.43 -11.44
CA SER A 13 4.37 1.27 -12.64
C SER A 13 4.01 2.71 -12.30
N ASN A 14 4.98 3.60 -12.55
CA ASN A 14 4.88 5.00 -12.97
C ASN A 14 3.53 5.70 -12.84
N SER A 15 3.55 6.76 -12.05
CA SER A 15 2.64 7.91 -12.00
C SER A 15 2.16 8.35 -13.38
N ARG A 16 0.94 7.93 -13.75
CA ARG A 16 -0.06 8.68 -14.55
C ARG A 16 -1.38 7.88 -14.62
N GLU A 17 -2.43 8.46 -14.02
CA GLU A 17 -3.87 8.11 -14.14
C GLU A 17 -4.49 6.98 -13.27
N LYS A 18 -4.39 7.09 -11.94
CA LYS A 18 -5.21 6.32 -10.96
C LYS A 18 -6.54 6.99 -10.59
N LYS A 19 -7.26 7.60 -11.54
CA LYS A 19 -8.42 8.48 -11.20
C LYS A 19 -9.68 7.71 -10.75
N TRP A 20 -9.68 6.38 -10.77
CA TRP A 20 -10.85 5.52 -10.47
C TRP A 20 -10.55 4.36 -9.53
N GLU A 21 -9.49 4.49 -8.73
CA GLU A 21 -9.09 3.47 -7.77
C GLU A 21 -9.45 3.93 -6.36
N LYS A 22 -10.31 3.17 -5.67
CA LYS A 22 -10.62 3.41 -4.26
C LYS A 22 -9.69 2.55 -3.40
N ILE A 23 -9.02 3.16 -2.42
CA ILE A 23 -8.17 2.41 -1.49
C ILE A 23 -9.07 1.62 -0.54
N LEU A 24 -8.92 0.29 -0.53
CA LEU A 24 -9.60 -0.60 0.42
C LEU A 24 -8.73 -0.94 1.62
N LYS A 25 -7.40 -0.97 1.41
CA LYS A 25 -6.40 -1.23 2.44
C LYS A 25 -5.12 -0.45 2.14
N ASN A 26 -4.65 0.29 3.14
CA ASN A 26 -3.41 1.06 3.09
C ASN A 26 -2.40 0.42 4.06
N SER A 27 -1.57 -0.48 3.52
CA SER A 27 -0.57 -1.18 4.32
C SER A 27 0.80 -1.13 3.67
N THR A 28 1.82 -1.29 4.50
CA THR A 28 3.22 -1.23 4.09
C THR A 28 4.02 -2.21 4.93
N GLN A 29 4.96 -2.91 4.28
CA GLN A 29 5.94 -3.74 4.97
C GLN A 29 7.29 -3.04 4.98
N PHE A 30 7.92 -2.92 6.14
CA PHE A 30 9.27 -2.39 6.23
C PHE A 30 10.31 -3.49 5.99
N LYS A 31 11.29 -3.26 5.11
CA LYS A 31 12.26 -4.28 4.72
C LYS A 31 13.25 -4.63 5.82
N TYR A 32 13.54 -3.70 6.73
CA TYR A 32 14.52 -3.92 7.80
C TYR A 32 13.97 -4.76 8.95
N CYS A 33 12.78 -4.42 9.49
CA CYS A 33 12.19 -5.18 10.60
C CYS A 33 11.18 -6.24 10.14
N GLY A 34 10.76 -6.20 8.87
CA GLY A 34 9.78 -7.12 8.29
C GLY A 34 8.33 -6.85 8.72
N GLU A 35 8.08 -5.88 9.59
CA GLU A 35 6.75 -5.59 10.12
C GLU A 35 5.83 -4.96 9.08
N ILE A 36 4.57 -5.38 9.13
CA ILE A 36 3.50 -4.84 8.31
C ILE A 36 2.65 -3.93 9.20
N ILE A 37 2.54 -2.66 8.78
CA ILE A 37 1.70 -1.65 9.40
C ILE A 37 0.57 -1.25 8.45
N GLU A 38 -0.56 -0.83 9.01
CA GLU A 38 -1.76 -0.44 8.27
C GLU A 38 -2.34 0.83 8.87
N SER A 39 -2.66 1.82 8.03
CA SER A 39 -3.46 2.98 8.41
C SER A 39 -4.92 2.72 8.05
N LYS A 40 -5.82 2.79 9.03
CA LYS A 40 -7.24 2.46 8.88
C LYS A 40 -8.13 3.69 8.72
N THR A 41 -7.71 4.84 9.24
CA THR A 41 -8.45 6.11 9.16
C THR A 41 -7.52 7.26 8.78
N VAL A 42 -8.07 8.42 8.42
CA VAL A 42 -7.28 9.60 7.98
C VAL A 42 -6.40 10.22 9.07
N TYR A 43 -6.61 9.85 10.33
CA TYR A 43 -5.81 10.31 11.46
C TYR A 43 -5.10 9.14 12.16
N ASP A 44 -4.84 8.07 11.42
CA ASP A 44 -4.23 6.84 11.93
C ASP A 44 -2.78 6.74 11.47
N PHE A 45 -1.92 7.50 12.16
CA PHE A 45 -0.48 7.50 11.95
C PHE A 45 0.15 6.31 12.69
N VAL A 46 0.52 5.28 11.93
CA VAL A 46 1.07 4.04 12.48
C VAL A 46 2.55 3.93 12.09
N THR A 47 3.40 3.60 13.06
CA THR A 47 4.86 3.43 12.87
C THR A 47 5.25 1.99 13.21
N CYS A 48 6.18 1.39 12.45
CA CYS A 48 6.76 0.09 12.81
C CYS A 48 7.35 0.14 14.23
N SER A 49 7.42 -1.00 14.90
CA SER A 49 8.20 -1.24 16.11
C SER A 49 9.65 -0.74 16.03
N CYS A 50 10.20 -0.66 14.82
CA CYS A 50 11.55 -0.20 14.54
C CYS A 50 11.72 1.32 14.47
N GLY A 51 10.63 2.08 14.46
CA GLY A 51 10.63 3.55 14.37
C GLY A 51 11.00 4.16 13.00
N ARG A 52 11.28 3.35 11.97
CA ARG A 52 11.87 3.82 10.69
C ARG A 52 10.90 3.88 9.50
N CYS A 53 9.70 3.33 9.66
CA CYS A 53 8.66 3.34 8.62
C CYS A 53 7.32 3.66 9.26
N SER A 54 6.60 4.62 8.69
CA SER A 54 5.25 4.99 9.11
C SER A 54 4.30 5.09 7.93
N VAL A 55 3.01 4.84 8.18
CA VAL A 55 1.92 4.95 7.21
C VAL A 55 0.76 5.76 7.79
N ASP A 56 0.12 6.58 6.97
CA ASP A 56 -1.04 7.41 7.31
C ASP A 56 -2.00 7.56 6.11
N GLY A 57 -3.20 8.10 6.37
CA GLY A 57 -4.18 8.50 5.37
C GLY A 57 -5.36 7.55 5.19
N GLY A 58 -5.40 6.45 5.94
CA GLY A 58 -6.49 5.50 5.91
C GLY A 58 -6.79 5.02 4.50
N LYS A 59 -8.06 5.13 4.11
CA LYS A 59 -8.58 4.75 2.78
C LYS A 59 -8.74 5.93 1.82
N GLU A 60 -8.34 7.13 2.23
CA GLU A 60 -8.54 8.35 1.46
C GLU A 60 -7.29 8.74 0.66
N TYR A 61 -6.10 8.54 1.24
CA TYR A 61 -4.83 8.79 0.57
C TYR A 61 -3.72 7.89 1.11
N LEU A 62 -2.65 7.77 0.32
CA LEU A 62 -1.42 7.11 0.72
C LEU A 62 -0.40 8.16 1.18
N SER A 63 0.02 8.08 2.43
CA SER A 63 1.14 8.85 2.96
C SER A 63 2.07 7.92 3.73
N GLN A 64 3.36 7.96 3.41
CA GLN A 64 4.38 7.12 4.05
C GLN A 64 5.58 7.96 4.42
N LEU A 65 6.20 7.61 5.54
CA LEU A 65 7.47 8.18 5.99
C LEU A 65 8.46 7.03 6.19
N ALA A 66 9.39 6.90 5.25
CA ALA A 66 10.45 5.90 5.24
C ALA A 66 11.58 6.34 4.29
N GLU A 67 12.74 5.70 4.38
CA GLU A 67 13.80 5.86 3.38
C GLU A 67 13.33 5.30 2.03
N GLU A 68 13.81 5.88 0.92
CA GLU A 68 13.49 5.40 -0.42
C GLU A 68 13.88 3.92 -0.58
N ASP A 69 13.06 3.13 -1.28
CA ASP A 69 13.24 1.69 -1.46
C ASP A 69 13.37 0.85 -0.16
N SER A 70 13.12 1.40 1.02
CA SER A 70 13.23 0.67 2.30
C SER A 70 11.94 -0.07 2.70
N TYR A 71 10.89 0.03 1.90
CA TYR A 71 9.57 -0.53 2.19
C TYR A 71 8.92 -1.17 0.95
N ILE A 72 7.85 -1.93 1.18
CA ILE A 72 7.02 -2.55 0.15
C ILE A 72 5.59 -2.08 0.36
N GLU A 73 4.99 -1.49 -0.68
CA GLU A 73 3.58 -1.10 -0.66
C GLU A 73 2.68 -2.34 -0.78
N LEU A 74 1.69 -2.46 0.11
CA LEU A 74 0.75 -3.58 0.16
C LEU A 74 -0.70 -3.07 0.07
N LEU A 75 -1.00 -2.32 -0.98
CA LEU A 75 -2.31 -1.72 -1.20
C LEU A 75 -3.32 -2.73 -1.76
N ILE A 76 -4.56 -2.64 -1.30
CA ILE A 76 -5.72 -3.23 -1.98
C ILE A 76 -6.55 -2.10 -2.55
N LEU A 77 -6.79 -2.13 -3.85
CA LEU A 77 -7.52 -1.10 -4.58
C LEU A 77 -8.76 -1.71 -5.24
N GLU A 78 -9.89 -1.01 -5.15
CA GLU A 78 -11.07 -1.29 -5.95
C GLU A 78 -10.99 -0.48 -7.25
N ILE A 79 -10.97 -1.18 -8.37
CA ILE A 79 -10.90 -0.57 -9.70
C ILE A 79 -12.32 -0.46 -10.25
N SER A 80 -12.80 0.77 -10.42
CA SER A 80 -14.05 1.02 -11.14
C SER A 80 -13.80 0.92 -12.64
N ARG A 81 -14.27 -0.17 -13.26
CA ARG A 81 -14.29 -0.30 -14.73
C ARG A 81 -15.51 0.47 -15.26
N ARG A 82 -15.25 1.47 -16.11
CA ARG A 82 -16.31 2.08 -16.94
C ARG A 82 -16.72 1.13 -18.05
#